data_AF-A0A9D6CJ67-F1
#
_entry.id   AF-A0A9D6CJ67-F1
#
_cell.length_a   1.000
_cell.length_b   1.000
_cell.length_c   1.000
_cell.angle_alpha   90.00
_cell.angle_beta   90.00
_cell.angle_gamma   90.00
#
_symmetry.space_group_name_H-M   'P 1'
#
loop_
_entity.id
_entity.type
_entity.pdbx_description
1 polymer ?
#
loop_
_entity_poly.entity_id
_entity_poly.type
_entity_poly.pdbx_seq_one_letter_code
_entity_poly.pdbx_strand_id
1 'polypeptide(L)'
;MEGKEPAQPNAAAPEWSITKAEWDGLGSRAQKLHIWLWVSVGGTVLFGVLLLCAPLFLTSVPEAPLLDTIKRVASIAGVVVMLLAIPEYFWMRRSSRTWDALHAEVWESRGCACPWCRERVDTAPCRGHGFTRAEQPLLLRYWESMATTDIGGLTKYGDQLLARQAAPTGLARARRAISKAAKRSLFSFGDPDATPLQRLRAALPSILVQYAIIALLGFAVWHFFGRSVLLPVLGGCWWIMLFIPISAISGPVWKVGKLRCAKCGQLCASAQPTLCAECGSDLTLPAAVSRIEQRGGSWKAAIFFVPFVLIFAGNPLLRSLVSVLPPSVQSPIYAWTRPPYDYFQSMTVATMTQAEIDGALEVLISCAAPDGPRPLLDFDFLPNAMAAGKVQPATIERAARTVVQADLAIARDGDAVVATVTPEFGTLIFGMERTPRLVFGGVSLDGETWTKGADWSIFAHDVEDFWRERAQGRALPESKLAFTARLEGVPPGTRTVRARCWIVVWGPSWQRYTPEFDESDALIPPADALGVYPLELEATVTTR
;
A
#
# COMPACT_ATOMS: atom_id res chain seq x y z
N MET A 1 33.76 14.35 73.15
CA MET A 1 32.45 14.36 72.48
C MET A 1 32.71 14.15 71.00
N GLU A 2 32.70 12.90 70.55
CA GLU A 2 32.57 12.57 69.14
C GLU A 2 31.39 11.60 69.07
N GLY A 3 30.27 12.10 68.55
CA GLY A 3 29.03 11.37 68.46
C GLY A 3 29.18 10.23 67.46
N LYS A 4 29.25 9.00 67.97
CA LYS A 4 29.13 7.79 67.18
C LYS A 4 27.68 7.69 66.74
N GLU A 5 27.42 8.14 65.51
CA GLU A 5 26.13 7.99 64.85
C GLU A 5 25.76 6.49 64.82
N PRO A 6 24.63 6.07 65.41
CA PRO A 6 24.26 4.67 65.41
C PRO A 6 23.99 4.23 63.97
N ALA A 7 24.69 3.16 63.55
CA ALA A 7 24.47 2.51 62.27
C ALA A 7 22.97 2.27 62.08
N GLN A 8 22.40 2.85 61.03
CA GLN A 8 21.03 2.59 60.61
C GLN A 8 20.82 1.08 60.52
N PRO A 9 19.72 0.54 61.08
CA PRO A 9 19.42 -0.87 60.98
C PRO A 9 19.36 -1.25 59.51
N ASN A 10 20.08 -2.32 59.14
CA ASN A 10 20.07 -2.94 57.81
C ASN A 10 18.67 -2.84 57.19
N ALA A 11 18.50 -1.96 56.21
CA ALA A 11 17.27 -1.89 55.44
C ALA A 11 16.99 -3.31 54.91
N ALA A 12 15.86 -3.89 55.32
CA ALA A 12 15.47 -5.23 54.90
C ALA A 12 15.61 -5.32 53.38
N ALA A 13 16.29 -6.36 52.91
CA ALA A 13 16.53 -6.53 51.48
C ALA A 13 15.20 -6.43 50.73
N PRO A 14 15.11 -5.63 49.65
CA PRO A 14 13.85 -5.36 48.98
C PRO A 14 13.16 -6.67 48.58
N GLU A 15 11.89 -6.81 48.98
CA GLU A 15 11.08 -8.01 48.77
C GLU A 15 10.14 -7.84 47.57
N TRP A 16 9.77 -8.97 46.97
CA TRP A 16 8.78 -9.02 45.89
C TRP A 16 7.43 -8.50 46.39
N SER A 17 6.88 -7.52 45.68
CA SER A 17 5.51 -7.01 45.89
C SER A 17 4.44 -7.81 45.14
N ILE A 18 4.87 -8.79 44.34
CA ILE A 18 4.03 -9.71 43.58
C ILE A 18 4.10 -11.12 44.17
N THR A 19 3.08 -11.93 43.92
CA THR A 19 3.07 -13.35 44.30
C THR A 19 3.90 -14.21 43.33
N LYS A 20 4.35 -15.37 43.80
CA LYS A 20 4.99 -16.38 42.94
C LYS A 20 4.05 -16.84 41.82
N ALA A 21 2.76 -16.98 42.11
CA ALA A 21 1.74 -17.32 41.12
C ALA A 21 1.62 -16.29 39.97
N GLU A 22 1.79 -14.99 40.25
CA GLU A 22 1.86 -13.94 39.23
C GLU A 22 3.12 -14.08 38.37
N TRP A 23 4.28 -14.30 39.00
CA TRP A 23 5.55 -14.49 38.31
C TRP A 23 5.54 -15.73 37.42
N ASP A 24 5.10 -16.88 37.94
CA ASP A 24 5.01 -18.13 37.19
C ASP A 24 3.91 -18.08 36.13
N GLY A 25 2.88 -17.26 36.36
CA GLY A 25 1.89 -16.92 35.35
C GLY A 25 2.50 -16.29 34.11
N LEU A 26 3.58 -15.52 34.23
CA LEU A 26 4.30 -14.99 33.08
C LEU A 26 4.96 -16.10 32.24
N GLY A 27 5.49 -17.16 32.85
CA GLY A 27 5.97 -18.35 32.13
C GLY A 27 4.86 -19.01 31.31
N SER A 28 3.68 -19.22 31.92
CA SER A 28 2.52 -19.79 31.20
C SER A 28 2.03 -18.92 30.04
N ARG A 29 2.04 -17.58 30.21
CA ARG A 29 1.68 -16.62 29.16
C ARG A 29 2.72 -16.57 28.05
N ALA A 30 4.01 -16.62 28.40
CA ALA A 30 5.10 -16.70 27.44
C ALA A 30 4.99 -17.97 26.61
N GLN A 31 4.67 -19.12 27.22
CA GLN A 31 4.44 -20.37 26.51
C GLN A 31 3.24 -20.29 25.55
N LYS A 32 2.11 -19.69 25.98
CA LYS A 32 0.96 -19.43 25.08
C LYS A 32 1.32 -18.48 23.94
N LEU A 33 2.07 -17.42 24.23
CA LEU A 33 2.57 -16.48 23.21
C LEU A 33 3.50 -17.20 22.24
N HIS A 34 4.37 -18.10 22.73
CA HIS A 34 5.24 -18.92 21.88
C HIS A 34 4.42 -19.83 20.96
N ILE A 35 3.36 -20.49 21.46
CA ILE A 35 2.46 -21.29 20.62
C ILE A 35 1.82 -20.41 19.54
N TRP A 36 1.30 -19.23 19.91
CA TRP A 36 0.74 -18.29 18.94
C TRP A 36 1.77 -17.79 17.93
N LEU A 37 3.01 -17.54 18.36
CA LEU A 37 4.10 -17.16 17.47
C LEU A 37 4.46 -18.30 16.52
N TRP A 38 4.46 -19.56 16.98
CA TRP A 38 4.66 -20.74 16.14
C TRP A 38 3.57 -20.86 15.07
N VAL A 39 2.31 -20.66 15.47
CA VAL A 39 1.17 -20.61 14.53
C VAL A 39 1.33 -19.45 13.55
N SER A 40 1.78 -18.28 14.02
CA SER A 40 2.04 -17.12 13.17
C SER A 40 3.15 -17.39 12.16
N VAL A 41 4.30 -17.91 12.59
CA VAL A 41 5.42 -18.28 11.69
C VAL A 41 4.99 -19.35 10.70
N GLY A 42 4.25 -20.37 11.16
CA GLY A 42 3.67 -21.39 10.28
C GLY A 42 2.69 -20.79 9.25
N GLY A 43 1.87 -19.84 9.68
CA GLY A 43 0.97 -19.07 8.82
C GLY A 43 1.73 -18.19 7.81
N THR A 44 2.79 -17.51 8.23
CA THR A 44 3.67 -16.73 7.36
C THR A 44 4.35 -17.60 6.30
N VAL A 45 4.84 -18.79 6.69
CA VAL A 45 5.42 -19.77 5.76
C VAL A 45 4.36 -20.28 4.80
N LEU A 46 3.18 -20.68 5.29
CA LEU A 46 2.08 -21.16 4.46
C LEU A 46 1.61 -20.07 3.48
N PHE A 47 1.53 -18.82 3.91
CA PHE A 47 1.22 -17.67 3.07
C PHE A 47 2.31 -17.43 2.01
N GLY A 48 3.59 -17.52 2.40
CA GLY A 48 4.71 -17.47 1.46
C GLY A 48 4.62 -18.57 0.40
N VAL A 49 4.31 -19.81 0.79
CA VAL A 49 4.08 -20.95 -0.12
C VAL A 49 2.88 -20.69 -1.03
N LEU A 50 1.76 -20.21 -0.48
CA LEU A 50 0.57 -19.84 -1.28
C LEU A 50 0.90 -18.78 -2.32
N LEU A 51 1.70 -17.76 -1.98
CA LEU A 51 2.16 -16.73 -2.92
C LEU A 51 3.10 -17.30 -3.99
N LEU A 52 3.99 -18.22 -3.63
CA LEU A 52 4.87 -18.91 -4.57
C LEU A 52 4.11 -19.86 -5.52
N CYS A 53 3.01 -20.45 -5.04
CA CYS A 53 2.13 -21.30 -5.84
C CYS A 53 1.06 -20.50 -6.60
N ALA A 54 0.81 -19.24 -6.24
CA ALA A 54 -0.18 -18.40 -6.91
C ALA A 54 -0.02 -18.36 -8.43
N PRO A 55 1.20 -18.33 -9.01
CA PRO A 55 1.36 -18.41 -10.46
C PRO A 55 0.81 -19.68 -11.10
N LEU A 56 0.86 -20.82 -10.41
CA LEU A 56 0.33 -22.11 -10.87
C LEU A 56 -1.19 -22.15 -10.86
N PHE A 57 -1.84 -21.42 -9.94
CA PHE A 57 -3.30 -21.30 -9.89
C PHE A 57 -3.83 -20.19 -10.81
N LEU A 58 -3.00 -19.18 -11.07
CA LEU A 58 -3.32 -18.07 -11.97
C LEU A 58 -3.04 -18.41 -13.45
N THR A 59 -2.53 -19.59 -13.79
CA THR A 59 -2.41 -20.04 -15.19
C THR A 59 -3.77 -20.42 -15.80
N SER A 60 -4.75 -20.81 -14.98
CA SER A 60 -6.09 -21.19 -15.43
C SER A 60 -7.05 -20.00 -15.57
N VAL A 61 -6.60 -18.77 -15.28
CA VAL A 61 -7.40 -17.55 -15.44
C VAL A 61 -7.07 -16.95 -16.81
N PRO A 62 -8.00 -16.96 -17.79
CA PRO A 62 -7.76 -16.36 -19.09
C PRO A 62 -7.58 -14.83 -18.96
N GLU A 63 -6.57 -14.31 -19.66
CA GLU A 63 -6.48 -12.93 -20.18
C GLU A 63 -6.66 -11.75 -19.19
N ALA A 64 -5.91 -11.73 -18.09
CA ALA A 64 -5.63 -10.45 -17.41
C ALA A 64 -4.33 -9.81 -17.96
N PRO A 65 -4.32 -8.53 -18.39
CA PRO A 65 -3.15 -7.85 -18.96
C PRO A 65 -2.00 -7.67 -17.95
N LEU A 66 -2.29 -7.84 -16.65
CA LEU A 66 -1.33 -7.77 -15.56
C LEU A 66 -1.02 -9.16 -14.98
N LEU A 67 -1.50 -10.25 -15.59
CA LEU A 67 -1.36 -11.58 -15.03
C LEU A 67 0.12 -11.96 -14.81
N ASP A 68 0.98 -11.65 -15.78
CA ASP A 68 2.41 -11.94 -15.65
C ASP A 68 3.09 -11.09 -14.58
N THR A 69 2.71 -9.81 -14.47
CA THR A 69 3.16 -8.91 -13.42
C THR A 69 2.70 -9.38 -12.04
N ILE A 70 1.43 -9.78 -11.89
CA ILE A 70 0.86 -10.33 -10.65
C ILE A 70 1.60 -11.62 -10.27
N LYS A 71 1.88 -12.50 -11.24
CA LYS A 71 2.67 -13.73 -11.02
C LYS A 71 4.08 -13.43 -10.51
N ARG A 72 4.79 -12.48 -11.13
CA ARG A 72 6.13 -12.08 -10.70
C ARG A 72 6.12 -11.43 -9.31
N VAL A 73 5.17 -10.52 -9.05
CA VAL A 73 5.01 -9.86 -7.75
C VAL A 73 4.69 -10.87 -6.66
N ALA A 74 3.77 -11.80 -6.91
CA ALA A 74 3.43 -12.87 -5.97
C ALA A 74 4.64 -13.76 -5.67
N SER A 75 5.42 -14.15 -6.69
CA SER A 75 6.64 -14.92 -6.50
C SER A 75 7.70 -14.17 -5.68
N ILE A 76 7.98 -12.91 -6.01
CA ILE A 76 8.96 -12.09 -5.28
C ILE A 76 8.50 -11.88 -3.84
N ALA A 77 7.23 -11.53 -3.63
CA ALA A 77 6.65 -11.39 -2.30
C ALA A 77 6.73 -12.70 -1.50
N GLY A 78 6.44 -13.84 -2.13
CA GLY A 78 6.55 -15.16 -1.52
C GLY A 78 7.97 -15.49 -1.06
N VAL A 79 8.98 -15.22 -1.89
CA VAL A 79 10.40 -15.39 -1.52
C VAL A 79 10.77 -14.46 -0.36
N VAL A 80 10.40 -13.18 -0.41
CA VAL A 80 10.71 -12.21 0.64
C VAL A 80 10.06 -12.63 1.97
N VAL A 81 8.78 -13.03 1.96
CA VAL A 81 8.07 -13.51 3.14
C VAL A 81 8.74 -14.76 3.74
N MET A 82 9.15 -15.71 2.90
CA MET A 82 9.88 -16.90 3.34
C MET A 82 11.25 -16.55 3.94
N LEU A 83 11.99 -15.63 3.34
CA LEU A 83 13.28 -15.17 3.86
C LEU A 83 13.15 -14.43 5.20
N LEU A 84 12.04 -13.71 5.42
CA LEU A 84 11.76 -13.03 6.69
C LEU A 84 11.33 -13.99 7.80
N ALA A 85 10.67 -15.10 7.47
CA ALA A 85 10.26 -16.12 8.44
C ALA A 85 11.45 -16.86 9.09
N ILE A 86 12.56 -17.02 8.38
CA ILE A 86 13.77 -17.71 8.86
C ILE A 86 14.40 -17.00 10.08
N PRO A 87 14.78 -15.71 10.02
CA PRO A 87 15.36 -15.01 11.17
C PRO A 87 14.36 -14.88 12.32
N GLU A 88 13.06 -14.73 12.03
CA GLU A 88 12.00 -14.71 13.05
C GLU A 88 11.96 -16.03 13.84
N TYR A 89 11.98 -17.16 13.13
CA TYR A 89 12.06 -18.51 13.73
C TYR A 89 13.30 -18.69 14.61
N PHE A 90 14.48 -18.33 14.10
CA PHE A 90 15.74 -18.49 14.85
C PHE A 90 15.80 -17.58 16.07
N TRP A 91 15.35 -16.33 15.94
CA TRP A 91 15.27 -15.37 17.04
C TRP A 91 14.33 -15.87 18.13
N MET A 92 13.15 -16.35 17.75
CA MET A 92 12.15 -16.89 18.65
C MET A 92 12.64 -18.14 19.40
N ARG A 93 13.23 -19.10 18.69
CA ARG A 93 13.77 -20.33 19.29
C ARG A 93 14.88 -20.01 20.30
N ARG A 94 15.75 -19.05 19.99
CA ARG A 94 16.79 -18.59 20.90
C ARG A 94 16.21 -17.87 22.13
N SER A 95 15.21 -17.02 21.93
CA SER A 95 14.57 -16.26 23.01
C SER A 95 13.80 -17.16 23.99
N SER A 96 13.13 -18.21 23.50
CA SER A 96 12.39 -19.16 24.36
C SER A 96 13.34 -19.91 25.30
N ARG A 97 14.39 -20.56 24.74
CA ARG A 97 15.35 -21.34 25.54
C ARG A 97 16.07 -20.51 26.60
N THR A 98 16.39 -19.25 26.28
CA THR A 98 17.04 -18.35 27.23
C THR A 98 16.08 -17.80 28.28
N TRP A 99 14.78 -17.72 27.97
CA TRP A 99 13.75 -17.29 28.92
C TRP A 99 13.49 -18.31 30.01
N ASP A 100 13.35 -19.60 29.65
CA ASP A 100 13.01 -20.65 30.61
C ASP A 100 14.09 -20.82 31.69
N ALA A 101 15.37 -20.73 31.31
CA ALA A 101 16.48 -20.76 32.27
C ALA A 101 16.51 -19.51 33.15
N LEU A 102 16.30 -18.32 32.57
CA LEU A 102 16.37 -17.06 33.31
C LEU A 102 15.18 -16.85 34.25
N HIS A 103 13.99 -17.37 33.91
CA HIS A 103 12.76 -17.10 34.64
C HIS A 103 12.81 -17.60 36.10
N ALA A 104 13.36 -18.80 36.32
CA ALA A 104 13.58 -19.31 37.68
C ALA A 104 14.65 -18.50 38.42
N GLU A 105 15.79 -18.25 37.77
CA GLU A 105 16.92 -17.53 38.36
C GLU A 105 16.57 -16.10 38.80
N VAL A 106 15.75 -15.38 38.04
CA VAL A 106 15.31 -14.02 38.40
C VAL A 106 14.53 -14.03 39.71
N TRP A 107 13.65 -15.01 39.91
CA TRP A 107 12.86 -15.13 41.13
C TRP A 107 13.75 -15.40 42.35
N GLU A 108 14.62 -16.41 42.24
CA GLU A 108 15.53 -16.84 43.30
C GLU A 108 16.55 -15.77 43.68
N SER A 109 17.05 -15.01 42.68
CA SER A 109 17.98 -13.91 42.89
C SER A 109 17.31 -12.59 43.34
N ARG A 110 16.01 -12.61 43.67
CA ARG A 110 15.23 -11.42 44.05
C ARG A 110 15.38 -10.27 43.04
N GLY A 111 15.24 -10.60 41.76
CA GLY A 111 15.31 -9.64 40.66
C GLY A 111 16.72 -9.21 40.25
N CYS A 112 17.78 -9.75 40.86
CA CYS A 112 19.18 -9.42 40.55
C CYS A 112 19.65 -10.06 39.24
N ALA A 113 18.95 -9.83 38.14
CA ALA A 113 19.37 -10.23 36.81
C ALA A 113 19.17 -9.11 35.80
N CYS A 114 20.13 -8.94 34.91
CA CYS A 114 20.08 -7.93 33.86
C CYS A 114 19.05 -8.33 32.77
N PRO A 115 18.05 -7.48 32.46
CA PRO A 115 17.02 -7.78 31.44
C PRO A 115 17.56 -8.00 30.03
N TRP A 116 18.71 -7.41 29.73
CA TRP A 116 19.31 -7.40 28.40
C TRP A 116 20.42 -8.43 28.24
N CYS A 117 21.34 -8.53 29.22
CA CYS A 117 22.41 -9.53 29.20
C CYS A 117 21.93 -10.92 29.58
N ARG A 118 20.77 -11.04 30.26
CA ARG A 118 20.24 -12.31 30.78
C ARG A 118 21.21 -12.99 31.78
N GLU A 119 21.97 -12.17 32.51
CA GLU A 119 22.99 -12.59 33.48
C GLU A 119 22.60 -12.10 34.88
N ARG A 120 22.91 -12.90 35.89
CA ARG A 120 22.84 -12.49 37.31
C ARG A 120 23.85 -11.37 37.59
N VAL A 121 23.44 -10.41 38.41
CA VAL A 121 24.25 -9.23 38.78
C VAL A 121 24.57 -9.14 40.27
N ASP A 122 24.10 -10.12 41.06
CA ASP A 122 24.38 -10.21 42.48
C ASP A 122 25.77 -10.79 42.79
N THR A 123 26.34 -11.58 41.88
CA THR A 123 27.67 -12.19 42.02
C THR A 123 28.77 -11.40 41.33
N ALA A 124 28.48 -10.84 40.14
CA ALA A 124 29.43 -10.05 39.36
C ALA A 124 28.70 -9.02 38.48
N PRO A 125 29.36 -7.92 38.06
CA PRO A 125 28.78 -6.99 37.10
C PRO A 125 28.46 -7.68 35.77
N CYS A 126 27.32 -7.38 35.14
CA CYS A 126 27.00 -7.98 33.83
C CYS A 126 27.90 -7.43 32.71
N ARG A 127 28.21 -8.28 31.72
CA ARG A 127 29.25 -7.98 30.71
C ARG A 127 28.93 -6.80 29.79
N GLY A 128 27.65 -6.58 29.48
CA GLY A 128 27.24 -5.58 28.51
C GLY A 128 26.81 -4.24 29.11
N HIS A 129 26.21 -4.25 30.30
CA HIS A 129 25.62 -3.06 30.90
C HIS A 129 26.31 -2.63 32.21
N GLY A 130 27.16 -3.49 32.78
CA GLY A 130 27.90 -3.20 34.01
C GLY A 130 27.01 -3.09 35.26
N PHE A 131 25.76 -3.55 35.20
CA PHE A 131 24.87 -3.54 36.36
C PHE A 131 25.37 -4.51 37.42
N THR A 132 25.20 -4.11 38.68
CA THR A 132 25.63 -4.80 39.89
C THR A 132 24.44 -4.96 40.83
N ARG A 133 24.69 -5.52 42.02
CA ARG A 133 23.70 -5.58 43.10
C ARG A 133 23.17 -4.20 43.53
N ALA A 134 23.92 -3.12 43.30
CA ALA A 134 23.46 -1.76 43.63
C ALA A 134 22.18 -1.36 42.86
N GLU A 135 21.97 -1.92 41.66
CA GLU A 135 20.78 -1.68 40.86
C GLU A 135 19.60 -2.59 41.23
N GLN A 136 19.73 -3.49 42.22
CA GLN A 136 18.70 -4.46 42.61
C GLN A 136 17.30 -3.84 42.77
N PRO A 137 17.11 -2.69 43.47
CA PRO A 137 15.76 -2.13 43.63
C PRO A 137 15.09 -1.77 42.30
N LEU A 138 15.86 -1.29 41.32
CA LEU A 138 15.34 -0.93 39.99
C LEU A 138 15.09 -2.17 39.13
N LEU A 139 15.99 -3.15 39.20
CA LEU A 139 15.83 -4.42 38.48
C LEU A 139 14.60 -5.18 38.99
N LEU A 140 14.40 -5.23 40.31
CA LEU A 140 13.22 -5.83 40.93
C LEU A 140 11.94 -5.17 40.40
N ARG A 141 11.85 -3.84 40.43
CA ARG A 141 10.69 -3.09 39.91
C ARG A 141 10.46 -3.32 38.41
N TYR A 142 11.52 -3.45 37.62
CA TYR A 142 11.42 -3.78 36.21
C TYR A 142 10.81 -5.17 35.99
N TRP A 143 11.30 -6.18 36.72
CA TRP A 143 10.79 -7.55 36.62
C TRP A 143 9.35 -7.69 37.14
N GLU A 144 8.99 -6.99 38.23
CA GLU A 144 7.61 -6.90 38.72
C GLU A 144 6.67 -6.29 37.68
N SER A 145 7.11 -5.22 37.03
CA SER A 145 6.34 -4.56 35.96
C SER A 145 6.11 -5.52 34.78
N MET A 146 7.13 -6.33 34.44
CA MET A 146 6.99 -7.37 33.42
C MET A 146 5.94 -8.43 33.82
N ALA A 147 6.03 -8.97 35.04
CA ALA A 147 5.11 -10.00 35.55
C ALA A 147 3.65 -9.54 35.61
N THR A 148 3.43 -8.30 36.03
CA THR A 148 2.11 -7.69 36.15
C THR A 148 1.58 -7.10 34.84
N THR A 149 2.34 -7.20 33.74
CA THR A 149 2.04 -6.56 32.45
C THR A 149 1.85 -5.04 32.56
N ASP A 150 2.55 -4.39 33.51
CA ASP A 150 2.66 -2.95 33.62
C ASP A 150 3.64 -2.39 32.56
N ILE A 151 3.10 -2.07 31.38
CA ILE A 151 3.91 -1.51 30.27
C ILE A 151 4.51 -0.15 30.65
N GLY A 152 3.79 0.67 31.41
CA GLY A 152 4.26 1.98 31.88
C GLY A 152 5.44 1.83 32.84
N GLY A 153 5.30 0.97 33.85
CA GLY A 153 6.36 0.61 34.79
C GLY A 153 7.60 0.02 34.10
N LEU A 154 7.40 -0.93 33.19
CA LEU A 154 8.49 -1.58 32.45
C LEU A 154 9.36 -0.56 31.70
N THR A 155 8.70 0.43 31.09
CA THR A 155 9.35 1.50 30.34
C THR A 155 10.09 2.46 31.25
N LYS A 156 9.42 2.93 32.32
CA LYS A 156 9.99 3.86 33.29
C LYS A 156 11.24 3.29 33.93
N TYR A 157 11.17 2.06 34.46
CA TYR A 157 12.31 1.42 35.13
C TYR A 157 13.39 0.99 34.13
N GLY A 158 13.01 0.58 32.92
CA GLY A 158 13.95 0.28 31.84
C GLY A 158 14.76 1.52 31.42
N ASP A 159 14.12 2.69 31.28
CA ASP A 159 14.80 3.95 30.97
C ASP A 159 15.73 4.39 32.10
N GLN A 160 15.32 4.23 33.36
CA GLN A 160 16.15 4.53 34.53
C GLN A 160 17.39 3.62 34.61
N LEU A 161 17.23 2.32 34.36
CA LEU A 161 18.34 1.36 34.30
C LEU A 161 19.31 1.71 33.18
N LEU A 162 18.79 1.97 31.98
CA LEU A 162 19.62 2.38 30.86
C LEU A 162 20.34 3.69 31.16
N ALA A 163 19.71 4.68 31.77
CA ALA A 163 20.34 5.96 32.12
C ALA A 163 21.56 5.81 33.06
N ARG A 164 21.62 4.72 33.84
CA ARG A 164 22.76 4.39 34.72
C ARG A 164 23.89 3.64 34.02
N GLN A 165 23.67 3.15 32.80
CA GLN A 165 24.73 2.54 32.00
C GLN A 165 25.76 3.61 31.57
N ALA A 166 27.05 3.26 31.59
CA ALA A 166 28.12 4.09 31.05
C ALA A 166 27.78 4.59 29.62
N ALA A 167 28.10 5.86 29.34
CA ALA A 167 27.69 6.52 28.11
C ALA A 167 28.26 5.80 26.86
N PRO A 168 27.40 5.31 25.94
CA PRO A 168 27.88 4.65 24.73
C PRO A 168 28.56 5.66 23.80
N THR A 169 29.66 5.23 23.16
CA THR A 169 30.42 5.99 22.18
C THR A 169 29.98 5.65 20.74
N GLY A 170 30.07 6.61 19.82
CA GLY A 170 29.87 6.41 18.38
C GLY A 170 28.48 5.88 17.95
N LEU A 171 28.47 4.91 17.03
CA LEU A 171 27.27 4.28 16.44
C LEU A 171 26.30 3.68 17.48
N ALA A 172 26.81 3.23 18.62
CA ALA A 172 25.98 2.71 19.71
C ALA A 172 25.08 3.81 20.32
N ARG A 173 25.53 5.08 20.31
CA ARG A 173 24.72 6.22 20.75
C ARG A 173 23.58 6.50 19.78
N ALA A 174 23.84 6.47 18.48
CA ALA A 174 22.83 6.66 17.44
C ALA A 174 21.78 5.52 17.46
N ARG A 175 22.22 4.26 17.50
CA ARG A 175 21.33 3.09 17.64
C ARG A 175 20.50 3.14 18.92
N ARG A 176 21.09 3.60 20.03
CA ARG A 176 20.38 3.77 21.29
C ARG A 176 19.37 4.91 21.22
N ALA A 177 19.69 6.04 20.59
CA ALA A 177 18.76 7.14 20.37
C ALA A 177 17.55 6.72 19.52
N ILE A 178 17.79 6.00 18.42
CA ILE A 178 16.73 5.42 17.57
C ILE A 178 15.91 4.40 18.36
N SER A 179 16.55 3.47 19.08
CA SER A 179 15.83 2.49 19.90
C SER A 179 15.02 3.16 21.02
N LYS A 180 15.52 4.26 21.59
CA LYS A 180 14.85 5.02 22.64
C LYS A 180 13.66 5.78 22.07
N ALA A 181 13.78 6.36 20.88
CA ALA A 181 12.66 6.97 20.17
C ALA A 181 11.58 5.94 19.81
N ALA A 182 11.97 4.79 19.25
CA ALA A 182 11.06 3.70 18.90
C ALA A 182 10.40 3.04 20.12
N LYS A 183 11.13 2.90 21.24
CA LYS A 183 10.57 2.39 22.50
C LYS A 183 9.63 3.41 23.13
N ARG A 184 10.01 4.69 23.20
CA ARG A 184 9.13 5.76 23.70
C ARG A 184 7.82 5.82 22.91
N SER A 185 7.87 5.67 21.60
CA SER A 185 6.63 5.63 20.82
C SER A 185 5.81 4.38 21.15
N LEU A 186 6.37 3.17 21.06
CA LEU A 186 5.65 1.92 21.37
C LEU A 186 5.03 1.90 22.78
N PHE A 187 5.71 2.47 23.76
CA PHE A 187 5.30 2.39 25.16
C PHE A 187 4.42 3.54 25.63
N SER A 188 4.45 4.70 24.96
CA SER A 188 3.53 5.80 25.27
C SER A 188 2.07 5.48 24.89
N PHE A 189 1.84 4.56 23.94
CA PHE A 189 0.52 3.95 23.72
C PHE A 189 0.03 3.16 24.94
N GLY A 190 0.95 2.60 25.72
CA GLY A 190 0.67 1.66 26.80
C GLY A 190 0.55 2.27 28.19
N ASP A 191 0.77 3.58 28.35
CA ASP A 191 0.61 4.26 29.64
C ASP A 191 -0.89 4.49 29.91
N PRO A 192 -1.50 3.79 30.88
CA PRO A 192 -2.90 3.98 31.21
C PRO A 192 -3.17 5.37 31.79
N ASP A 193 -2.22 6.01 32.45
CA ASP A 193 -2.49 7.22 33.23
C ASP A 193 -2.21 8.52 32.46
N ALA A 194 -1.55 8.41 31.29
CA ALA A 194 -1.39 9.53 30.36
C ALA A 194 -2.74 10.02 29.78
N THR A 195 -2.87 11.33 29.63
CA THR A 195 -3.99 11.95 28.90
C THR A 195 -3.91 11.64 27.40
N PRO A 196 -5.03 11.66 26.65
CA PRO A 196 -5.01 11.37 25.22
C PRO A 196 -4.06 12.25 24.41
N LEU A 197 -3.94 13.53 24.78
CA LEU A 197 -3.04 14.48 24.14
C LEU A 197 -1.56 14.19 24.44
N GLN A 198 -1.23 13.75 25.65
CA GLN A 198 0.13 13.34 26.00
C GLN A 198 0.53 12.08 25.22
N ARG A 199 -0.38 11.10 25.08
CA ARG A 199 -0.13 9.91 24.25
C ARG A 199 0.08 10.26 22.79
N LEU A 200 -0.78 11.10 22.22
CA LEU A 200 -0.65 11.53 20.83
C LEU A 200 0.68 12.25 20.58
N ARG A 201 1.06 13.20 21.44
CA ARG A 201 2.35 13.92 21.34
C ARG A 201 3.54 12.97 21.42
N ALA A 202 3.49 11.98 22.30
CA ALA A 202 4.55 10.99 22.44
C ALA A 202 4.60 9.99 21.26
N ALA A 203 3.45 9.69 20.65
CA ALA A 203 3.34 8.81 19.49
C ALA A 203 3.69 9.49 18.16
N LEU A 204 3.58 10.82 18.06
CA LEU A 204 3.71 11.59 16.81
C LEU A 204 4.95 11.22 15.97
N PRO A 205 6.17 11.07 16.53
CA PRO A 205 7.34 10.68 15.73
C PRO A 205 7.16 9.32 15.05
N SER A 206 6.52 8.36 15.72
CA SER A 206 6.25 7.04 15.13
C SER A 206 5.13 7.09 14.10
N ILE A 207 4.11 7.92 14.31
CA ILE A 207 3.05 8.13 13.32
C ILE A 207 3.66 8.69 12.04
N LEU A 208 4.53 9.70 12.14
CA LEU A 208 5.23 10.29 11.01
C LEU A 208 6.10 9.26 10.27
N VAL A 209 6.85 8.42 10.99
CA VAL A 209 7.65 7.34 10.36
C VAL A 209 6.76 6.33 9.64
N GLN A 210 5.64 5.92 10.24
CA GLN A 210 4.70 5.00 9.60
C GLN A 210 4.09 5.61 8.33
N TYR A 211 3.71 6.90 8.36
CA TYR A 211 3.21 7.59 7.17
C TYR A 211 4.26 7.77 6.09
N ALA A 212 5.52 8.04 6.46
CA ALA A 212 6.62 8.08 5.51
C ALA A 212 6.82 6.72 4.82
N ILE A 213 6.73 5.62 5.56
CA ILE A 213 6.79 4.26 5.01
C ILE A 213 5.62 3.99 4.07
N ILE A 214 4.39 4.34 4.47
CA ILE A 214 3.19 4.17 3.64
C ILE A 214 3.31 5.01 2.35
N ALA A 215 3.78 6.25 2.45
CA ALA A 215 3.98 7.13 1.30
C ALA A 215 5.05 6.59 0.35
N LEU A 216 6.17 6.08 0.88
CA LEU A 216 7.22 5.45 0.08
C LEU A 216 6.73 4.18 -0.62
N LEU A 217 5.95 3.34 0.07
CA LEU A 217 5.32 2.16 -0.53
C LEU A 217 4.33 2.56 -1.62
N GLY A 218 3.48 3.55 -1.36
CA GLY A 218 2.54 4.09 -2.35
C GLY A 218 3.25 4.67 -3.57
N PHE A 219 4.34 5.41 -3.36
CA PHE A 219 5.18 5.93 -4.44
C PHE A 219 5.82 4.80 -5.24
N ALA A 220 6.39 3.78 -4.59
CA ALA A 220 6.94 2.62 -5.28
C ALA A 220 5.87 1.90 -6.10
N VAL A 221 4.67 1.70 -5.54
CA VAL A 221 3.57 1.05 -6.26
C VAL A 221 3.16 1.89 -7.48
N TRP A 222 3.03 3.20 -7.33
CA TRP A 222 2.72 4.10 -8.44
C TRP A 222 3.81 4.11 -9.51
N HIS A 223 5.08 4.15 -9.10
CA HIS A 223 6.22 4.22 -10.02
C HIS A 223 6.38 2.93 -10.84
N PHE A 224 6.22 1.75 -10.21
CA PHE A 224 6.43 0.47 -10.88
C PHE A 224 5.17 -0.10 -11.54
N PHE A 225 3.99 0.18 -10.99
CA PHE A 225 2.73 -0.43 -11.45
C PHE A 225 1.70 0.58 -11.94
N GLY A 226 2.03 1.87 -11.92
CA GLY A 226 1.15 2.94 -12.36
C GLY A 226 0.03 3.27 -11.38
N ARG A 227 -0.72 4.31 -11.74
CA ARG A 227 -1.86 4.82 -10.96
C ARG A 227 -3.00 3.79 -10.84
N SER A 228 -3.15 2.93 -11.85
CA SER A 228 -4.20 1.91 -11.94
C SER A 228 -4.12 0.84 -10.85
N VAL A 229 -2.92 0.57 -10.32
CA VAL A 229 -2.70 -0.37 -9.20
C VAL A 229 -2.67 0.35 -7.86
N LEU A 230 -2.14 1.58 -7.80
CA LEU A 230 -2.09 2.36 -6.57
C LEU A 230 -3.48 2.67 -6.00
N LEU A 231 -4.44 3.11 -6.84
CA LEU A 231 -5.75 3.55 -6.38
C LEU A 231 -6.57 2.44 -5.67
N PRO A 232 -6.66 1.20 -6.20
CA PRO A 232 -7.30 0.10 -5.48
C PRO A 232 -6.61 -0.24 -4.15
N VAL A 233 -5.27 -0.22 -4.12
CA VAL A 233 -4.49 -0.50 -2.90
C VAL A 233 -4.75 0.58 -1.84
N LEU A 234 -4.76 1.86 -2.22
CA LEU A 234 -5.12 2.96 -1.32
C LEU A 234 -6.59 2.86 -0.88
N GLY A 235 -7.50 2.47 -1.78
CA GLY A 235 -8.91 2.24 -1.46
C GLY A 235 -9.15 1.17 -0.39
N GLY A 236 -8.29 0.14 -0.31
CA GLY A 236 -8.33 -0.88 0.74
C GLY A 236 -7.60 -0.51 2.04
N CYS A 237 -6.67 0.45 1.98
CA CYS A 237 -5.71 0.72 3.06
C CYS A 237 -5.79 2.14 3.67
N TRP A 238 -6.61 3.06 3.13
CA TRP A 238 -6.68 4.45 3.59
C TRP A 238 -7.05 4.59 5.08
N TRP A 239 -7.85 3.66 5.60
CA TRP A 239 -8.26 3.63 7.01
C TRP A 239 -7.09 3.53 7.98
N ILE A 240 -5.93 3.00 7.55
CA ILE A 240 -4.70 2.95 8.36
C ILE A 240 -4.27 4.36 8.78
N MET A 241 -4.50 5.37 7.92
CA MET A 241 -4.23 6.78 8.19
C MET A 241 -5.14 7.38 9.26
N LEU A 242 -6.29 6.76 9.55
CA LEU A 242 -7.14 7.16 10.66
C LEU A 242 -6.88 6.29 11.90
N PHE A 243 -6.64 4.99 11.69
CA PHE A 243 -6.46 4.03 12.75
C PHE A 243 -5.23 4.33 13.61
N ILE A 244 -4.09 4.64 12.99
CA ILE A 244 -2.84 4.93 13.69
C ILE A 244 -3.03 6.04 14.76
N PRO A 245 -3.52 7.26 14.43
CA PRO A 245 -3.71 8.30 15.42
C PRO A 245 -4.83 8.00 16.42
N ILE A 246 -5.93 7.37 16.00
CA ILE A 246 -7.03 7.01 16.90
C ILE A 246 -6.57 5.99 17.96
N SER A 247 -5.76 5.00 17.55
CA SER A 247 -5.19 4.02 18.47
C SER A 247 -4.30 4.69 19.54
N ALA A 248 -3.53 5.72 19.16
CA ALA A 248 -2.71 6.51 20.08
C ALA A 248 -3.53 7.24 21.15
N ILE A 249 -4.62 7.86 20.72
CA ILE A 249 -5.51 8.65 21.59
C ILE A 249 -6.29 7.73 22.54
N SER A 250 -6.77 6.59 22.03
CA SER A 250 -7.59 5.64 22.78
C SER A 250 -6.86 5.01 23.98
N GLY A 251 -5.52 4.92 23.91
CA GLY A 251 -4.68 4.33 24.94
C GLY A 251 -4.91 2.82 25.12
N PRO A 252 -4.31 2.22 26.16
CA PRO A 252 -4.39 0.78 26.32
C PRO A 252 -5.81 0.37 26.74
N VAL A 253 -6.25 -0.77 26.21
CA VAL A 253 -7.52 -1.43 26.58
C VAL A 253 -7.41 -2.04 27.98
N TRP A 254 -6.20 -2.33 28.45
CA TRP A 254 -5.92 -3.01 29.70
C TRP A 254 -5.03 -2.15 30.59
N LYS A 255 -5.23 -2.23 31.91
CA LYS A 255 -4.36 -1.61 32.92
C LYS A 255 -4.09 -2.57 34.06
N VAL A 256 -3.09 -2.24 34.89
CA VAL A 256 -2.86 -2.94 36.15
C VAL A 256 -3.87 -2.45 37.19
N GLY A 257 -4.60 -3.38 37.78
CA GLY A 257 -5.61 -3.17 38.80
C GLY A 257 -5.29 -3.96 40.08
N LYS A 258 -6.32 -4.14 40.92
CA LYS A 258 -6.22 -4.93 42.15
C LYS A 258 -6.09 -6.43 41.82
N LEU A 259 -5.46 -7.18 42.72
CA LEU A 259 -5.29 -8.62 42.59
C LEU A 259 -6.66 -9.32 42.61
N ARG A 260 -6.91 -10.17 41.62
CA ARG A 260 -8.15 -10.92 41.45
C ARG A 260 -7.86 -12.40 41.21
N CYS A 261 -8.78 -13.27 41.61
CA CYS A 261 -8.78 -14.67 41.21
C CYS A 261 -9.03 -14.76 39.69
N ALA A 262 -8.17 -15.48 38.96
CA ALA A 262 -8.32 -15.65 37.52
C ALA A 262 -9.53 -16.53 37.14
N LYS A 263 -10.00 -17.38 38.06
CA LYS A 263 -11.14 -18.29 37.84
C LYS A 263 -12.50 -17.59 37.96
N CYS A 264 -12.73 -16.84 39.04
CA CYS A 264 -14.02 -16.19 39.29
C CYS A 264 -14.00 -14.66 39.12
N GLY A 265 -12.85 -14.04 38.90
CA GLY A 265 -12.71 -12.59 38.71
C GLY A 265 -12.85 -11.73 39.97
N GLN A 266 -13.13 -12.35 41.12
CA GLN A 266 -13.32 -11.66 42.40
C GLN A 266 -12.00 -11.17 42.99
N LEU A 267 -12.06 -10.09 43.78
CA LEU A 267 -10.92 -9.47 44.42
C LEU A 267 -10.33 -10.38 45.50
N CYS A 268 -9.00 -10.50 45.54
CA CYS A 268 -8.32 -11.25 46.58
C CYS A 268 -8.29 -10.44 47.89
N ALA A 269 -8.50 -11.11 49.02
CA ALA A 269 -8.56 -10.48 50.34
C ALA A 269 -7.19 -10.00 50.87
N SER A 270 -6.07 -10.57 50.38
CA SER A 270 -4.72 -10.23 50.80
C SER A 270 -3.77 -10.07 49.62
N ALA A 271 -2.59 -9.48 49.87
CA ALA A 271 -1.54 -9.30 48.87
C ALA A 271 -0.84 -10.62 48.47
N GLN A 272 -0.84 -11.62 49.36
CA GLN A 272 -0.34 -12.97 49.11
C GLN A 272 -1.39 -14.02 49.47
N PRO A 273 -2.44 -14.18 48.63
CA PRO A 273 -3.50 -15.12 48.92
C PRO A 273 -3.09 -16.55 48.51
N THR A 274 -3.41 -17.53 49.34
CA THR A 274 -3.20 -18.96 49.03
C THR A 274 -4.45 -19.61 48.46
N LEU A 275 -5.64 -19.17 48.88
CA LEU A 275 -6.95 -19.68 48.44
C LEU A 275 -7.90 -18.54 48.11
N CYS A 276 -8.79 -18.76 47.13
CA CYS A 276 -9.87 -17.84 46.83
C CYS A 276 -11.02 -18.03 47.80
N ALA A 277 -11.39 -16.98 48.54
CA ALA A 277 -12.52 -17.01 49.49
C ALA A 277 -13.87 -17.30 48.82
N GLU A 278 -14.02 -16.96 47.54
CA GLU A 278 -15.28 -17.05 46.81
C GLU A 278 -15.49 -18.39 46.10
N CYS A 279 -14.45 -18.92 45.44
CA CYS A 279 -14.57 -20.14 44.62
C CYS A 279 -13.67 -21.30 45.07
N GLY A 280 -12.93 -21.15 46.17
CA GLY A 280 -12.07 -22.19 46.73
C GLY A 280 -10.86 -22.57 45.88
N SER A 281 -10.57 -21.84 44.80
CA SER A 281 -9.44 -22.15 43.92
C SER A 281 -8.11 -21.91 44.65
N ASP A 282 -7.16 -22.83 44.46
CA ASP A 282 -5.76 -22.63 44.86
C ASP A 282 -5.14 -21.48 44.04
N LEU A 283 -4.75 -20.43 44.75
CA LEU A 283 -4.16 -19.21 44.18
C LEU A 283 -2.63 -19.25 44.13
N THR A 284 -2.01 -20.33 44.61
CA THR A 284 -0.56 -20.56 44.49
C THR A 284 -0.18 -21.12 43.12
N LEU A 285 -1.14 -21.65 42.37
CA LEU A 285 -0.91 -22.20 41.03
C LEU A 285 -0.53 -21.12 40.01
N PRO A 286 0.32 -21.44 39.01
CA PRO A 286 0.71 -20.49 37.97
C PRO A 286 -0.49 -19.85 37.27
N ALA A 287 -0.49 -18.52 37.16
CA ALA A 287 -1.58 -17.73 36.57
C ALA A 287 -2.96 -17.86 37.24
N ALA A 288 -3.04 -18.39 38.47
CA ALA A 288 -4.30 -18.44 39.24
C ALA A 288 -4.80 -17.06 39.71
N VAL A 289 -3.94 -16.05 39.66
CA VAL A 289 -4.24 -14.66 39.98
C VAL A 289 -3.91 -13.72 38.81
N SER A 290 -4.63 -12.61 38.73
CA SER A 290 -4.43 -11.59 37.70
C SER A 290 -4.64 -10.18 38.28
N ARG A 291 -3.90 -9.21 37.74
CA ARG A 291 -4.12 -7.77 37.95
C ARG A 291 -4.62 -7.07 36.70
N ILE A 292 -5.00 -7.81 35.65
CA ILE A 292 -5.44 -7.21 34.40
C ILE A 292 -6.87 -6.69 34.57
N GLU A 293 -7.06 -5.38 34.42
CA GLU A 293 -8.36 -4.72 34.46
C GLU A 293 -8.64 -4.04 33.12
N GLN A 294 -9.82 -4.29 32.54
CA GLN A 294 -10.23 -3.67 31.28
C GLN A 294 -10.60 -2.20 31.52
N ARG A 295 -9.98 -1.29 30.76
CA ARG A 295 -10.24 0.15 30.84
C ARG A 295 -11.31 0.55 29.83
N GLY A 296 -12.50 0.87 30.31
CA GLY A 296 -13.51 1.59 29.53
C GLY A 296 -14.52 0.74 28.78
N GLY A 297 -14.84 -0.49 29.18
CA GLY A 297 -15.99 -1.23 28.60
C GLY A 297 -15.89 -1.52 27.09
N SER A 298 -17.02 -1.94 26.50
CA SER A 298 -17.12 -2.41 25.10
C SER A 298 -16.82 -1.35 24.03
N TRP A 299 -16.92 -0.04 24.34
CA TRP A 299 -16.72 1.03 23.35
C TRP A 299 -15.28 1.09 22.82
N LYS A 300 -14.28 0.74 23.63
CA LYS A 300 -12.88 0.67 23.15
C LYS A 300 -12.64 -0.51 22.22
N ALA A 301 -13.35 -1.62 22.38
CA ALA A 301 -13.28 -2.73 21.44
C ALA A 301 -13.88 -2.33 20.07
N ALA A 302 -14.92 -1.49 20.07
CA ALA A 302 -15.51 -0.95 18.84
C ALA A 302 -14.52 -0.08 18.03
N ILE A 303 -13.59 0.64 18.68
CA ILE A 303 -12.53 1.41 17.97
C ILE A 303 -11.67 0.50 17.08
N PHE A 304 -11.44 -0.75 17.49
CA PHE A 304 -10.67 -1.72 16.71
C PHE A 304 -11.54 -2.50 15.72
N PHE A 305 -12.80 -2.77 16.06
CA PHE A 305 -13.71 -3.55 15.21
C PHE A 305 -14.34 -2.73 14.06
N VAL A 306 -14.66 -1.45 14.28
CA VAL A 306 -15.31 -0.60 13.27
C VAL A 306 -14.46 -0.41 12.01
N PRO A 307 -13.14 -0.13 12.09
CA PRO A 307 -12.29 -0.08 10.90
C PRO A 307 -12.23 -1.42 10.18
N PHE A 308 -12.15 -2.53 10.92
CA PHE A 308 -12.15 -3.88 10.33
C PHE A 308 -13.44 -4.16 9.55
N VAL A 309 -14.60 -3.81 10.13
CA VAL A 309 -15.90 -3.93 9.44
C VAL A 309 -15.99 -2.99 8.23
N LEU A 310 -15.47 -1.76 8.32
CA LEU A 310 -15.43 -0.84 7.18
C LEU A 310 -14.55 -1.33 6.02
N ILE A 311 -13.49 -2.11 6.28
CA ILE A 311 -12.66 -2.73 5.23
C ILE A 311 -13.42 -3.85 4.53
N PHE A 312 -13.98 -4.78 5.32
CA PHE A 312 -14.59 -6.00 4.78
C PHE A 312 -15.97 -5.75 4.19
N ALA A 313 -16.76 -4.89 4.83
CA ALA A 313 -18.11 -4.55 4.36
C ALA A 313 -18.10 -3.30 3.48
N GLY A 314 -17.28 -2.29 3.76
CA GLY A 314 -17.41 -0.97 3.14
C GLY A 314 -17.08 -0.94 1.65
N ASN A 315 -16.10 -1.72 1.17
CA ASN A 315 -15.76 -1.77 -0.26
C ASN A 315 -16.85 -2.45 -1.13
N PRO A 316 -17.37 -3.64 -0.75
CA PRO A 316 -18.54 -4.20 -1.43
C PRO A 316 -19.82 -3.38 -1.20
N LEU A 317 -19.99 -2.71 -0.04
CA LEU A 317 -21.11 -1.80 0.19
C LEU A 317 -21.05 -0.59 -0.72
N LEU A 318 -19.86 0.03 -0.90
CA LEU A 318 -19.70 1.18 -1.79
C LEU A 318 -20.03 0.77 -3.23
N ARG A 319 -19.55 -0.39 -3.68
CA ARG A 319 -19.90 -0.94 -5.00
C ARG A 319 -21.40 -1.16 -5.14
N SER A 320 -22.03 -1.81 -4.15
CA SER A 320 -23.48 -2.02 -4.12
C SER A 320 -24.25 -0.69 -4.10
N LEU A 321 -23.82 0.29 -3.30
CA LEU A 321 -24.47 1.59 -3.20
C LEU A 321 -24.37 2.36 -4.52
N VAL A 322 -23.19 2.42 -5.13
CA VAL A 322 -22.99 3.10 -6.41
C VAL A 322 -23.82 2.43 -7.51
N SER A 323 -23.92 1.09 -7.53
CA SER A 323 -24.72 0.38 -8.53
C SER A 323 -26.23 0.62 -8.44
N VAL A 324 -26.76 1.11 -7.30
CA VAL A 324 -28.18 1.50 -7.17
C VAL A 324 -28.43 2.98 -7.48
N LEU A 325 -27.38 3.78 -7.69
CA LEU A 325 -27.55 5.19 -8.04
C LEU A 325 -28.05 5.33 -9.48
N PRO A 326 -28.72 6.44 -9.83
CA PRO A 326 -29.06 6.72 -11.22
C PRO A 326 -27.79 6.81 -12.10
N PRO A 327 -27.84 6.41 -13.39
CA PRO A 327 -26.69 6.48 -14.30
C PRO A 327 -26.02 7.86 -14.35
N SER A 328 -26.80 8.94 -14.25
CA SER A 328 -26.30 10.32 -14.20
C SER A 328 -25.37 10.62 -13.02
N VAL A 329 -25.48 9.87 -11.93
CA VAL A 329 -24.61 9.97 -10.75
C VAL A 329 -23.50 8.91 -10.79
N GLN A 330 -23.79 7.73 -11.37
CA GLN A 330 -22.80 6.66 -11.55
C GLN A 330 -21.68 7.09 -12.50
N SER A 331 -22.00 7.69 -13.64
CA SER A 331 -21.04 8.05 -14.68
C SER A 331 -19.88 8.92 -14.18
N PRO A 332 -20.10 10.05 -13.47
CA PRO A 332 -18.99 10.84 -12.94
C PRO A 332 -18.19 10.10 -11.85
N ILE A 333 -18.83 9.23 -11.05
CA ILE A 333 -18.13 8.42 -10.05
C ILE A 333 -17.23 7.39 -10.73
N TYR A 334 -17.72 6.71 -11.77
CA TYR A 334 -16.97 5.69 -12.51
C TYR A 334 -15.88 6.28 -13.41
N ALA A 335 -16.06 7.49 -13.93
CA ALA A 335 -14.98 8.23 -14.57
C ALA A 335 -13.79 8.46 -13.62
N TRP A 336 -14.04 8.56 -12.30
CA TRP A 336 -13.01 8.81 -11.30
C TRP A 336 -12.47 7.54 -10.61
N THR A 337 -13.31 6.53 -10.40
CA THR A 337 -13.01 5.33 -9.61
C THR A 337 -12.86 4.05 -10.42
N ARG A 338 -13.18 4.11 -11.73
CA ARG A 338 -13.30 3.00 -12.70
C ARG A 338 -14.60 2.19 -12.55
N PRO A 339 -15.31 1.87 -13.64
CA PRO A 339 -16.43 0.95 -13.59
C PRO A 339 -15.97 -0.50 -13.29
N PRO A 340 -16.86 -1.38 -12.79
CA PRO A 340 -16.63 -2.82 -12.74
C PRO A 340 -16.22 -3.41 -14.10
N TYR A 341 -15.48 -4.52 -14.11
CA TYR A 341 -14.97 -5.14 -15.34
C TYR A 341 -16.05 -5.65 -16.30
N ASP A 342 -17.23 -5.97 -15.78
CA ASP A 342 -18.40 -6.47 -16.50
C ASP A 342 -19.45 -5.38 -16.75
N TYR A 343 -19.14 -4.12 -16.43
CA TYR A 343 -20.10 -3.03 -16.47
C TYR A 343 -20.71 -2.84 -17.86
N PHE A 344 -19.89 -2.78 -18.92
CA PHE A 344 -20.42 -2.61 -20.27
C PHE A 344 -20.89 -3.93 -20.89
N GLN A 345 -20.30 -5.07 -20.49
CA GLN A 345 -20.74 -6.40 -20.93
C GLN A 345 -22.15 -6.78 -20.43
N SER A 346 -22.51 -6.32 -19.23
CA SER A 346 -23.83 -6.55 -18.64
C SER A 346 -24.93 -5.65 -19.21
N MET A 347 -24.57 -4.64 -20.00
CA MET A 347 -25.51 -3.73 -20.64
C MET A 347 -26.10 -4.33 -21.91
N THR A 348 -27.43 -4.32 -22.00
CA THR A 348 -28.15 -4.71 -23.22
C THR A 348 -28.59 -3.46 -23.97
N VAL A 349 -27.79 -3.04 -24.96
CA VAL A 349 -28.04 -1.82 -25.77
C VAL A 349 -29.46 -1.76 -26.33
N ALA A 350 -30.04 -2.91 -26.72
CA ALA A 350 -31.38 -2.98 -27.27
C ALA A 350 -32.46 -2.45 -26.31
N THR A 351 -32.32 -2.70 -25.00
CA THR A 351 -33.33 -2.37 -23.98
C THR A 351 -33.08 -1.02 -23.28
N MET A 352 -31.92 -0.41 -23.49
CA MET A 352 -31.56 0.87 -22.87
C MET A 352 -32.23 2.06 -23.55
N THR A 353 -32.57 3.07 -22.76
CA THR A 353 -33.00 4.39 -23.24
C THR A 353 -31.82 5.19 -23.82
N GLN A 354 -32.10 6.23 -24.61
CA GLN A 354 -31.04 7.08 -25.18
C GLN A 354 -30.18 7.74 -24.11
N ALA A 355 -30.78 8.23 -23.02
CA ALA A 355 -30.05 8.88 -21.92
C ALA A 355 -29.10 7.93 -21.18
N GLU A 356 -29.49 6.67 -21.00
CA GLU A 356 -28.62 5.64 -20.39
C GLU A 356 -27.44 5.31 -21.31
N ILE A 357 -27.68 5.26 -22.62
CA ILE A 357 -26.63 5.04 -23.62
C ILE A 357 -25.67 6.22 -23.65
N ASP A 358 -26.17 7.45 -23.70
CA ASP A 358 -25.33 8.66 -23.69
C ASP A 358 -24.44 8.72 -22.45
N GLY A 359 -25.00 8.41 -21.27
CA GLY A 359 -24.26 8.35 -20.02
C GLY A 359 -23.21 7.24 -19.95
N ALA A 360 -23.50 6.06 -20.51
CA ALA A 360 -22.54 4.96 -20.61
C ALA A 360 -21.42 5.26 -21.63
N LEU A 361 -21.76 5.88 -22.77
CA LEU A 361 -20.80 6.31 -23.78
C LEU A 361 -19.84 7.37 -23.23
N GLU A 362 -20.32 8.30 -22.40
CA GLU A 362 -19.45 9.27 -21.75
C GLU A 362 -18.39 8.61 -20.85
N VAL A 363 -18.80 7.62 -20.04
CA VAL A 363 -17.87 6.84 -19.21
C VAL A 363 -16.89 6.08 -20.09
N LEU A 364 -17.38 5.36 -21.10
CA LEU A 364 -16.54 4.56 -22.00
C LEU A 364 -15.48 5.43 -22.69
N ILE A 365 -15.88 6.57 -23.25
CA ILE A 365 -14.98 7.51 -23.91
C ILE A 365 -13.96 8.07 -22.92
N SER A 366 -14.39 8.52 -21.73
CA SER A 366 -13.48 9.05 -20.71
C SER A 366 -12.42 8.03 -20.25
N CYS A 367 -12.79 6.75 -20.21
CA CYS A 367 -11.89 5.66 -19.83
C CYS A 367 -10.95 5.23 -20.97
N ALA A 368 -11.28 5.59 -22.22
CA ALA A 368 -10.57 5.15 -23.42
C ALA A 368 -9.38 6.02 -23.81
N ALA A 369 -9.09 7.13 -23.11
CA ALA A 369 -7.90 7.95 -23.37
C ALA A 369 -6.58 7.15 -23.19
N PRO A 370 -5.45 7.58 -23.81
CA PRO A 370 -4.13 6.94 -23.63
C PRO A 370 -3.75 6.69 -22.17
N ASP A 371 -3.95 7.68 -21.30
CA ASP A 371 -3.72 7.60 -19.85
C ASP A 371 -4.97 7.19 -19.04
N GLY A 372 -6.04 6.84 -19.74
CA GLY A 372 -7.33 6.49 -19.15
C GLY A 372 -7.29 5.16 -18.38
N PRO A 373 -8.19 4.95 -17.41
CA PRO A 373 -8.34 3.66 -16.75
C PRO A 373 -8.85 2.60 -17.73
N ARG A 374 -7.94 1.90 -18.42
CA ARG A 374 -8.18 0.89 -19.46
C ARG A 374 -9.45 0.06 -19.20
N PRO A 375 -10.57 0.24 -19.92
CA PRO A 375 -11.68 -0.72 -19.90
C PRO A 375 -11.16 -2.03 -20.49
N LEU A 376 -11.26 -3.13 -19.73
CA LEU A 376 -10.81 -4.44 -20.22
C LEU A 376 -12.02 -5.19 -20.71
N LEU A 377 -11.99 -5.62 -21.98
CA LEU A 377 -12.98 -6.51 -22.60
C LEU A 377 -14.34 -5.86 -22.95
N ASP A 378 -14.40 -4.55 -23.14
CA ASP A 378 -15.64 -3.80 -23.44
C ASP A 378 -15.78 -3.39 -24.92
N PHE A 379 -15.15 -4.13 -25.82
CA PHE A 379 -14.99 -3.77 -27.24
C PHE A 379 -16.31 -3.67 -28.02
N ASP A 380 -17.38 -4.29 -27.53
CA ASP A 380 -18.63 -4.46 -28.28
C ASP A 380 -19.71 -3.44 -27.93
N PHE A 381 -19.60 -2.71 -26.81
CA PHE A 381 -20.68 -1.80 -26.38
C PHE A 381 -20.95 -0.68 -27.39
N LEU A 382 -19.90 0.07 -27.78
CA LEU A 382 -20.02 1.15 -28.76
C LEU A 382 -20.41 0.62 -30.15
N PRO A 383 -19.81 -0.47 -30.69
CA PRO A 383 -20.30 -1.12 -31.92
C PRO A 383 -21.77 -1.48 -31.88
N ASN A 384 -22.25 -2.10 -30.81
CA ASN A 384 -23.65 -2.47 -30.65
C ASN A 384 -24.56 -1.24 -30.59
N ALA A 385 -24.13 -0.17 -29.89
CA ALA A 385 -24.84 1.11 -29.84
C ALA A 385 -24.92 1.79 -31.22
N MET A 386 -23.83 1.74 -32.00
CA MET A 386 -23.81 2.26 -33.37
C MET A 386 -24.73 1.45 -34.29
N ALA A 387 -24.66 0.12 -34.23
CA ALA A 387 -25.53 -0.78 -35.00
C ALA A 387 -27.02 -0.60 -34.68
N ALA A 388 -27.33 -0.26 -33.42
CA ALA A 388 -28.68 0.07 -32.98
C ALA A 388 -29.13 1.51 -33.32
N GLY A 389 -28.31 2.30 -34.02
CA GLY A 389 -28.63 3.67 -34.42
C GLY A 389 -28.73 4.67 -33.26
N LYS A 390 -28.13 4.35 -32.12
CA LYS A 390 -28.22 5.12 -30.86
C LYS A 390 -27.00 6.00 -30.58
N VAL A 391 -26.08 6.12 -31.53
CA VAL A 391 -24.85 6.92 -31.40
C VAL A 391 -24.86 8.04 -32.44
N GLN A 392 -24.76 9.27 -31.97
CA GLN A 392 -24.68 10.44 -32.84
C GLN A 392 -23.28 10.57 -33.48
N PRO A 393 -23.16 11.11 -34.72
CA PRO A 393 -21.86 11.31 -35.38
C PRO A 393 -20.85 12.12 -34.56
N ALA A 394 -21.32 13.15 -33.83
CA ALA A 394 -20.47 13.94 -32.95
C ALA A 394 -19.85 13.11 -31.80
N THR A 395 -20.56 12.08 -31.33
CA THR A 395 -20.04 11.15 -30.30
C THR A 395 -18.98 10.23 -30.87
N ILE A 396 -19.12 9.80 -32.13
CA ILE A 396 -18.13 8.98 -32.86
C ILE A 396 -16.83 9.79 -33.03
N GLU A 397 -16.93 11.05 -33.45
CA GLU A 397 -15.76 11.94 -33.55
C GLU A 397 -15.08 12.14 -32.20
N ARG A 398 -15.85 12.46 -31.15
CA ARG A 398 -15.32 12.65 -29.79
C ARG A 398 -14.59 11.41 -29.29
N ALA A 399 -15.17 10.23 -29.52
CA ALA A 399 -14.56 8.95 -29.18
C ALA A 399 -13.23 8.75 -29.95
N ALA A 400 -13.22 9.01 -31.26
CA ALA A 400 -12.02 8.87 -32.09
C ALA A 400 -10.88 9.81 -31.63
N ARG A 401 -11.21 11.07 -31.33
CA ARG A 401 -10.26 12.07 -30.80
C ARG A 401 -9.77 11.79 -29.38
N THR A 402 -10.55 11.04 -28.60
CA THR A 402 -10.12 10.63 -27.26
C THR A 402 -9.17 9.44 -27.33
N VAL A 403 -9.44 8.49 -28.23
CA VAL A 403 -8.60 7.29 -28.43
C VAL A 403 -7.31 7.62 -29.16
N VAL A 404 -7.31 8.54 -30.13
CA VAL A 404 -6.11 8.87 -30.92
C VAL A 404 -5.68 10.29 -30.61
N GLN A 405 -4.50 10.40 -30.01
CA GLN A 405 -3.83 11.67 -29.74
C GLN A 405 -2.46 11.66 -30.43
N ALA A 406 -1.87 12.84 -30.60
CA ALA A 406 -0.53 12.95 -31.12
C ALA A 406 0.11 14.27 -30.69
N ASP A 407 1.40 14.23 -30.41
CA ASP A 407 2.20 15.38 -30.03
C ASP A 407 3.15 15.78 -31.16
N LEU A 408 3.32 17.08 -31.37
CA LEU A 408 4.30 17.65 -32.28
C LEU A 408 5.49 18.19 -31.49
N ALA A 409 6.63 17.53 -31.62
CA ALA A 409 7.91 17.99 -31.10
C ALA A 409 8.73 18.66 -32.21
N ILE A 410 9.34 19.81 -31.91
CA ILE A 410 10.21 20.52 -32.84
C ILE A 410 11.63 20.58 -32.27
N ALA A 411 12.60 20.14 -33.06
CA ALA A 411 14.02 20.28 -32.77
C ALA A 411 14.72 21.07 -33.88
N ARG A 412 15.78 21.79 -33.52
CA ARG A 412 16.69 22.36 -34.50
C ARG A 412 17.83 21.40 -34.77
N ASP A 413 18.21 21.29 -36.03
CA ASP A 413 19.37 20.52 -36.47
C ASP A 413 20.16 21.32 -37.52
N GLY A 414 21.10 22.13 -37.01
CA GLY A 414 21.78 23.16 -37.81
C GLY A 414 20.79 24.22 -38.29
N ASP A 415 20.78 24.45 -39.61
CA ASP A 415 19.87 25.40 -40.29
C ASP A 415 18.51 24.78 -40.63
N ALA A 416 18.29 23.51 -40.29
CA ALA A 416 17.02 22.83 -40.51
C ALA A 416 16.18 22.77 -39.23
N VAL A 417 14.88 22.67 -39.44
CA VAL A 417 13.91 22.37 -38.39
C VAL A 417 13.40 20.95 -38.61
N VAL A 418 13.53 20.11 -37.58
CA VAL A 418 13.03 18.74 -37.56
C VAL A 418 11.75 18.71 -36.74
N ALA A 419 10.65 18.37 -37.40
CA ALA A 419 9.34 18.18 -36.79
C ALA A 419 9.06 16.69 -36.64
N THR A 420 8.76 16.25 -35.42
CA THR A 420 8.44 14.87 -35.09
C THR A 420 7.03 14.80 -34.51
N VAL A 421 6.16 14.05 -35.17
CA VAL A 421 4.82 13.71 -34.67
C VAL A 421 4.88 12.34 -34.02
N THR A 422 4.58 12.29 -32.72
CA THR A 422 4.54 11.05 -31.95
C THR A 422 3.07 10.72 -31.62
N PRO A 423 2.54 9.60 -32.11
CA PRO A 423 1.17 9.19 -31.80
C PRO A 423 1.05 8.58 -30.40
N GLU A 424 -0.10 8.79 -29.78
CA GLU A 424 -0.52 8.09 -28.58
C GLU A 424 -1.90 7.48 -28.79
N PHE A 425 -2.05 6.21 -28.43
CA PHE A 425 -3.30 5.47 -28.58
C PHE A 425 -3.84 5.06 -27.22
N GLY A 426 -5.13 5.31 -27.05
CA GLY A 426 -5.92 4.82 -25.96
C GLY A 426 -6.56 3.47 -26.26
N THR A 427 -7.58 3.12 -25.48
CA THR A 427 -8.17 1.78 -25.54
C THR A 427 -9.06 1.60 -26.77
N LEU A 428 -9.01 0.43 -27.39
CA LEU A 428 -9.90 0.05 -28.47
C LEU A 428 -11.36 -0.01 -27.96
N ILE A 429 -12.19 0.96 -28.35
CA ILE A 429 -13.62 0.98 -28.00
C ILE A 429 -14.54 0.81 -29.21
N PHE A 430 -14.01 0.87 -30.43
CA PHE A 430 -14.76 0.74 -31.68
C PHE A 430 -14.88 -0.72 -32.19
N GLY A 431 -14.52 -1.69 -31.35
CA GLY A 431 -14.45 -3.09 -31.75
C GLY A 431 -13.28 -3.39 -32.68
N MET A 432 -13.22 -4.65 -33.12
CA MET A 432 -12.13 -5.14 -33.97
C MET A 432 -12.33 -4.82 -35.46
N GLU A 433 -13.56 -4.51 -35.89
CA GLU A 433 -13.92 -4.29 -37.31
C GLU A 433 -13.71 -2.84 -37.77
N ARG A 434 -13.57 -1.89 -36.84
CA ARG A 434 -13.46 -0.46 -37.12
C ARG A 434 -12.40 0.16 -36.22
N THR A 435 -11.14 0.13 -36.67
CA THR A 435 -10.02 0.58 -35.82
C THR A 435 -9.70 2.05 -36.07
N PRO A 436 -9.55 2.90 -35.02
CA PRO A 436 -8.99 4.23 -35.15
C PRO A 436 -7.51 4.19 -35.55
N ARG A 437 -7.14 4.92 -36.59
CA ARG A 437 -5.80 4.99 -37.15
C ARG A 437 -5.35 6.43 -37.27
N LEU A 438 -4.07 6.70 -37.04
CA LEU A 438 -3.45 7.98 -37.35
C LEU A 438 -2.78 7.92 -38.73
N VAL A 439 -3.07 8.91 -39.55
CA VAL A 439 -2.46 9.14 -40.86
C VAL A 439 -1.74 10.47 -40.85
N PHE A 440 -0.49 10.48 -41.30
CA PHE A 440 0.34 11.69 -41.38
C PHE A 440 0.35 12.25 -42.79
N GLY A 441 -0.03 13.52 -42.92
CA GLY A 441 -0.17 14.26 -44.18
C GLY A 441 0.96 15.20 -44.51
N GLY A 442 2.02 15.24 -43.71
CA GLY A 442 3.12 16.16 -43.88
C GLY A 442 3.15 17.30 -42.88
N VAL A 443 4.20 18.10 -43.00
CA VAL A 443 4.49 19.29 -42.18
C VAL A 443 4.71 20.48 -43.09
N SER A 444 4.29 21.67 -42.64
CA SER A 444 4.49 22.92 -43.34
C SER A 444 5.01 24.01 -42.40
N LEU A 445 5.77 24.94 -42.96
CA LEU A 445 6.16 26.20 -42.31
C LEU A 445 5.16 27.28 -42.71
N ASP A 446 4.54 27.93 -41.73
CA ASP A 446 3.52 28.98 -41.89
C ASP A 446 2.31 28.60 -42.78
N GLY A 447 2.15 27.33 -43.12
CA GLY A 447 1.06 26.81 -43.96
C GLY A 447 1.29 26.98 -45.47
N GLU A 448 2.53 27.21 -45.90
CA GLU A 448 2.90 27.35 -47.31
C GLU A 448 3.03 25.98 -48.01
N THR A 449 4.26 25.49 -48.20
CA THR A 449 4.54 24.20 -48.85
C THR A 449 4.47 23.07 -47.83
N TRP A 450 3.82 21.96 -48.18
CA TRP A 450 3.74 20.76 -47.36
C TRP A 450 4.81 19.74 -47.77
N THR A 451 5.40 19.08 -46.78
CA THR A 451 6.20 17.87 -47.04
C THR A 451 5.30 16.70 -47.42
N LYS A 452 5.88 15.69 -48.07
CA LYS A 452 5.15 14.46 -48.42
C LYS A 452 4.60 13.76 -47.16
N GLY A 453 3.33 13.37 -47.22
CA GLY A 453 2.71 12.50 -46.22
C GLY A 453 3.28 11.08 -46.19
N ALA A 454 2.91 10.32 -45.16
CA ALA A 454 3.32 8.93 -45.02
C ALA A 454 2.44 8.02 -45.89
N ASP A 455 3.05 7.01 -46.51
CA ASP A 455 2.34 5.95 -47.24
C ASP A 455 1.90 4.78 -46.33
N TRP A 456 1.84 5.03 -45.01
CA TRP A 456 1.34 4.10 -44.01
C TRP A 456 0.47 4.81 -42.97
N SER A 457 -0.32 4.02 -42.25
CA SER A 457 -1.08 4.45 -41.07
C SER A 457 -0.61 3.67 -39.83
N ILE A 458 -0.75 4.30 -38.67
CA ILE A 458 -0.40 3.72 -37.36
C ILE A 458 -1.68 3.54 -36.55
N PHE A 459 -1.75 2.49 -35.75
CA PHE A 459 -2.80 2.32 -34.74
C PHE A 459 -2.25 1.61 -33.50
N ALA A 460 -3.09 1.40 -32.48
CA ALA A 460 -2.68 0.84 -31.20
C ALA A 460 -1.81 -0.42 -31.30
N HIS A 461 -2.02 -1.29 -32.31
CA HIS A 461 -1.22 -2.50 -32.49
C HIS A 461 0.26 -2.27 -32.82
N ASP A 462 0.59 -1.10 -33.38
CA ASP A 462 1.95 -0.77 -33.75
C ASP A 462 2.76 -0.22 -32.58
N VAL A 463 2.08 0.39 -31.60
CA VAL A 463 2.71 1.17 -30.52
C VAL A 463 2.68 0.41 -29.19
N GLU A 464 1.60 -0.32 -28.88
CA GLU A 464 1.49 -1.06 -27.62
C GLU A 464 2.24 -2.41 -27.65
N ASP A 465 3.18 -2.60 -26.73
CA ASP A 465 3.98 -3.84 -26.58
C ASP A 465 3.12 -5.12 -26.60
N PHE A 466 2.00 -5.11 -25.86
CA PHE A 466 1.08 -6.23 -25.77
C PHE A 466 0.59 -6.69 -27.17
N TRP A 467 0.21 -5.74 -28.02
CA TRP A 467 -0.31 -6.04 -29.34
C TRP A 467 0.81 -6.35 -30.34
N ARG A 468 1.97 -5.69 -30.25
CA ARG A 468 3.12 -5.99 -31.12
C ARG A 468 3.57 -7.44 -31.02
N GLU A 469 3.45 -8.06 -29.84
CA GLU A 469 3.81 -9.47 -29.61
C GLU A 469 2.70 -10.47 -30.01
N ARG A 470 1.43 -10.05 -29.97
CA ARG A 470 0.28 -10.99 -30.01
C ARG A 470 -0.68 -10.78 -31.18
N ALA A 471 -0.61 -9.65 -31.87
CA ALA A 471 -1.49 -9.36 -32.98
C ALA A 471 -1.17 -10.26 -34.19
N GLN A 472 -2.20 -10.60 -34.96
CA GLN A 472 -2.05 -11.40 -36.18
C GLN A 472 -1.30 -10.65 -37.30
N GLY A 473 -1.26 -9.31 -37.25
CA GLY A 473 -0.53 -8.48 -38.20
C GLY A 473 0.88 -8.16 -37.71
N ARG A 474 1.87 -8.21 -38.60
CA ARG A 474 3.24 -7.75 -38.31
C ARG A 474 3.21 -6.26 -37.99
N ALA A 475 3.63 -5.88 -36.78
CA ALA A 475 3.77 -4.48 -36.37
C ALA A 475 4.74 -3.72 -37.30
N LEU A 476 4.53 -2.41 -37.45
CA LEU A 476 5.46 -1.55 -38.15
C LEU A 476 6.84 -1.54 -37.46
N PRO A 477 7.94 -1.33 -38.23
CA PRO A 477 9.27 -1.15 -37.64
C PRO A 477 9.30 0.13 -36.80
N GLU A 478 10.20 0.19 -35.81
CA GLU A 478 10.30 1.33 -34.88
C GLU A 478 10.49 2.68 -35.60
N SER A 479 11.19 2.67 -36.73
CA SER A 479 11.40 3.86 -37.58
C SER A 479 10.12 4.43 -38.20
N LYS A 480 9.00 3.71 -38.13
CA LYS A 480 7.69 4.12 -38.65
C LYS A 480 6.66 4.41 -37.55
N LEU A 481 7.06 4.37 -36.27
CA LEU A 481 6.17 4.63 -35.14
C LEU A 481 6.02 6.12 -34.82
N ALA A 482 6.92 6.95 -35.32
CA ALA A 482 6.81 8.41 -35.31
C ALA A 482 7.00 8.93 -36.73
N PHE A 483 6.43 10.09 -37.02
CA PHE A 483 6.59 10.76 -38.31
C PHE A 483 7.56 11.91 -38.17
N THR A 484 8.71 11.81 -38.84
CA THR A 484 9.73 12.86 -38.82
C THR A 484 9.85 13.52 -40.18
N ALA A 485 9.68 14.83 -40.21
CA ALA A 485 9.89 15.66 -41.40
C ALA A 485 11.00 16.67 -41.11
N ARG A 486 11.89 16.85 -42.09
CA ARG A 486 12.95 17.85 -42.05
C ARG A 486 12.57 19.01 -42.99
N LEU A 487 12.55 20.22 -42.44
CA LEU A 487 12.36 21.46 -43.19
C LEU A 487 13.72 22.15 -43.31
N GLU A 488 14.21 22.29 -44.54
CA GLU A 488 15.47 22.98 -44.84
C GLU A 488 15.22 24.43 -45.24
N GLY A 489 16.23 25.29 -45.06
CA GLY A 489 16.16 26.69 -45.49
C GLY A 489 15.17 27.55 -44.70
N VAL A 490 14.94 27.23 -43.42
CA VAL A 490 13.98 27.98 -42.59
C VAL A 490 14.47 29.41 -42.36
N PRO A 491 13.74 30.45 -42.81
CA PRO A 491 14.20 31.83 -42.67
C PRO A 491 14.36 32.22 -41.19
N PRO A 492 15.32 33.10 -40.84
CA PRO A 492 15.45 33.65 -39.49
C PRO A 492 14.14 34.31 -39.00
N GLY A 493 13.86 34.20 -37.70
CA GLY A 493 12.67 34.75 -37.05
C GLY A 493 11.77 33.69 -36.42
N THR A 494 10.64 34.12 -35.86
CA THR A 494 9.64 33.20 -35.29
C THR A 494 8.69 32.74 -36.36
N ARG A 495 8.57 31.41 -36.52
CA ARG A 495 7.77 30.73 -37.53
C ARG A 495 6.86 29.70 -36.87
N THR A 496 5.71 29.42 -37.49
CA THR A 496 4.78 28.39 -37.03
C THR A 496 4.98 27.14 -37.86
N VAL A 497 5.33 26.04 -37.22
CA VAL A 497 5.38 24.73 -37.87
C VAL A 497 4.04 24.04 -37.62
N ARG A 498 3.39 23.61 -38.71
CA ARG A 498 2.12 22.88 -38.66
C ARG A 498 2.32 21.46 -39.14
N ALA A 499 1.79 20.48 -38.41
CA ALA A 499 1.68 19.11 -38.88
C ALA A 499 0.21 18.78 -39.16
N ARG A 500 -0.07 18.25 -40.35
CA ARG A 500 -1.40 17.85 -40.77
C ARG A 500 -1.53 16.35 -40.59
N CYS A 501 -2.45 15.93 -39.74
CA CYS A 501 -2.76 14.53 -39.51
C CYS A 501 -4.27 14.30 -39.65
N TRP A 502 -4.66 13.04 -39.82
CA TRP A 502 -6.05 12.62 -39.76
C TRP A 502 -6.22 11.39 -38.89
N ILE A 503 -7.31 11.37 -38.13
CA ILE A 503 -7.81 10.20 -37.44
C ILE A 503 -8.82 9.54 -38.38
N VAL A 504 -8.51 8.32 -38.82
CA VAL A 504 -9.36 7.54 -39.73
C VAL A 504 -9.91 6.36 -38.95
N VAL A 505 -11.22 6.29 -38.77
CA VAL A 505 -11.89 5.14 -38.16
C VAL A 505 -12.29 4.19 -39.27
N TRP A 506 -11.43 3.20 -39.55
CA TRP A 506 -11.59 2.34 -40.71
C TRP A 506 -11.02 0.94 -40.51
N GLY A 507 -11.77 -0.01 -41.08
CA GLY A 507 -11.36 -1.39 -41.32
C GLY A 507 -11.00 -2.20 -40.08
N PRO A 508 -10.86 -3.52 -40.27
CA PRO A 508 -10.54 -4.40 -39.16
C PRO A 508 -9.08 -4.23 -38.71
N SER A 509 -8.83 -4.56 -37.44
CA SER A 509 -7.54 -4.39 -36.77
C SER A 509 -6.42 -5.29 -37.31
N TRP A 510 -6.76 -6.30 -38.12
CA TRP A 510 -5.81 -7.15 -38.83
C TRP A 510 -5.49 -6.69 -40.26
N GLN A 511 -6.13 -5.62 -40.76
CA GLN A 511 -5.83 -5.06 -42.08
C GLN A 511 -5.00 -3.78 -41.98
N ARG A 512 -4.12 -3.56 -42.96
CA ARG A 512 -3.37 -2.32 -43.11
C ARG A 512 -4.13 -1.34 -43.98
N TYR A 513 -4.11 -0.07 -43.59
CA TYR A 513 -4.62 1.02 -44.40
C TYR A 513 -3.45 1.78 -45.00
N THR A 514 -3.44 1.86 -46.33
CA THR A 514 -2.50 2.67 -47.10
C THR A 514 -3.20 3.98 -47.45
N PRO A 515 -2.74 5.12 -46.92
CA PRO A 515 -3.30 6.42 -47.25
C PRO A 515 -3.09 6.78 -48.72
N GLU A 516 -4.09 7.41 -49.34
CA GLU A 516 -3.99 8.03 -50.65
C GLU A 516 -4.27 9.54 -50.49
N PHE A 517 -3.53 10.37 -51.21
CA PHE A 517 -3.64 11.82 -51.13
C PHE A 517 -4.00 12.39 -52.51
N ASP A 518 -4.84 13.42 -52.52
CA ASP A 518 -5.20 14.13 -53.75
C ASP A 518 -4.13 15.15 -54.18
N GLU A 519 -4.40 15.92 -55.23
CA GLU A 519 -3.48 16.94 -55.78
C GLU A 519 -3.20 18.10 -54.80
N SER A 520 -4.02 18.26 -53.76
CA SER A 520 -3.82 19.23 -52.66
C SER A 520 -3.13 18.60 -51.43
N ASP A 521 -2.60 17.39 -51.62
CA ASP A 521 -2.08 16.49 -50.59
C ASP A 521 -3.11 16.19 -49.48
N ALA A 522 -4.41 16.41 -49.71
CA ALA A 522 -5.43 16.09 -48.73
C ALA A 522 -5.74 14.59 -48.77
N LEU A 523 -6.00 13.99 -47.59
CA LEU A 523 -6.31 12.58 -47.48
C LEU A 523 -7.60 12.25 -48.24
N ILE A 524 -7.54 11.31 -49.17
CA ILE A 524 -8.71 10.72 -49.82
C ILE A 524 -9.33 9.72 -48.83
N PRO A 525 -10.56 9.96 -48.34
CA PRO A 525 -11.21 9.07 -47.39
C PRO A 525 -11.40 7.68 -48.00
N PRO A 526 -11.12 6.58 -47.28
CA PRO A 526 -11.46 5.27 -47.77
C PRO A 526 -12.98 5.10 -47.81
N ALA A 527 -13.51 4.43 -48.83
CA ALA A 527 -14.94 4.35 -49.13
C ALA A 527 -15.81 3.87 -47.94
N ASP A 528 -15.24 3.01 -47.09
CA ASP A 528 -15.92 2.44 -45.91
C ASP A 528 -15.49 3.10 -44.58
N ALA A 529 -14.91 4.30 -44.59
CA ALA A 529 -14.57 5.00 -43.33
C ALA A 529 -15.84 5.29 -42.53
N LEU A 530 -15.83 4.95 -41.24
CA LEU A 530 -16.86 5.41 -40.31
C LEU A 530 -16.75 6.93 -40.07
N GLY A 531 -15.52 7.44 -40.11
CA GLY A 531 -15.23 8.86 -40.01
C GLY A 531 -13.78 9.17 -40.32
N VAL A 532 -13.53 10.37 -40.86
CA VAL A 532 -12.20 10.94 -41.09
C VAL A 532 -12.18 12.32 -40.45
N TYR A 533 -11.32 12.48 -39.45
CA TYR A 533 -11.28 13.68 -38.62
C TYR A 533 -9.91 14.33 -38.70
N PRO A 534 -9.80 15.60 -39.13
CA PRO A 534 -8.52 16.29 -39.13
C PRO A 534 -8.00 16.48 -37.71
N LEU A 535 -6.70 16.26 -37.53
CA LEU A 535 -5.94 16.51 -36.31
C LEU A 535 -4.83 17.52 -36.66
N GLU A 536 -5.09 18.77 -36.33
CA GLU A 536 -4.17 19.87 -36.58
C GLU A 536 -3.24 20.03 -35.38
N LEU A 537 -1.93 19.96 -35.63
CA LEU A 537 -0.90 20.18 -34.62
C LEU A 537 -0.06 21.38 -35.04
N GLU A 538 0.23 22.27 -34.10
CA GLU A 538 1.07 23.44 -34.36
C GLU A 538 2.03 23.69 -33.21
N ALA A 539 3.23 24.15 -33.55
CA ALA A 539 4.20 24.62 -32.58
C ALA A 539 5.07 25.73 -33.21
N THR A 540 5.59 26.62 -32.36
CA THR A 540 6.39 27.75 -32.81
C THR A 540 7.87 27.46 -32.68
N VAL A 541 8.64 27.89 -33.67
CA VAL A 541 10.09 27.81 -33.67
C VAL A 541 10.65 29.19 -33.98
N THR A 542 11.51 29.70 -33.12
CA THR A 542 12.37 30.82 -33.49
C THR A 542 13.59 30.24 -34.17
N THR A 543 14.12 30.86 -35.21
CA THR A 543 15.43 30.60 -35.85
C THR A 543 16.26 31.89 -35.80
N ARG A 544 17.59 31.79 -35.70
CA ARG A 544 18.49 32.95 -35.55
C ARG A 544 19.19 33.27 -36.85
#